data_AF-A0A3N5RIQ6-F1
#
_entry.id   AF-A0A3N5RIQ6-F1
#
_cell.length_a   1.000
_cell.length_b   1.000
_cell.length_c   1.000
_cell.angle_alpha   90.00
_cell.angle_beta   90.00
_cell.angle_gamma   90.00
#
_symmetry.space_group_name_H-M   'P 1'
#
loop_
_entity.id
_entity.type
_entity.pdbx_description
1 polymer ?
#
loop_
_entity_poly.entity_id
_entity_poly.type
_entity_poly.pdbx_seq_one_letter_code
_entity_poly.pdbx_strand_id
1 'polypeptide(L)'
;ALPPAAAVQRLPDVILTAPARLGSAGSFPYRLFAKYDALVIIASPSEERRAAILDWKTGRRKTKRSKLEKKLQTRVYPLLFVLAGTQFNKGKPFLPDQVEMIYWFTAQPDQPERFMYNQQKFDEDCEFLAGLIREIEACSGEDLPPVGEGDNCAWCVYRSFCDQGTRAGEMNDMDLEDEEEDFDFDFEKIDEISG
;
A
#
# COMPACT_ATOMS: atom_id res chain seq x y z
N ALA A 1 -16.16 -4.92 18.18
CA ALA A 1 -15.52 -5.51 19.38
C ALA A 1 -14.96 -6.87 18.98
N LEU A 2 -13.72 -7.18 19.38
CA LEU A 2 -13.12 -8.50 19.16
C LEU A 2 -13.91 -9.56 19.95
N PRO A 3 -14.12 -10.78 19.42
CA PRO A 3 -14.76 -11.85 20.19
C PRO A 3 -13.95 -12.15 21.45
N PRO A 4 -14.60 -12.40 22.61
CA PRO A 4 -13.93 -12.60 23.90
C PRO A 4 -13.00 -13.83 23.99
N ALA A 5 -12.91 -14.65 22.95
CA ALA A 5 -12.02 -15.81 22.86
C ALA A 5 -11.03 -15.77 21.66
N ALA A 6 -10.91 -14.62 20.98
CA ALA A 6 -9.98 -14.49 19.86
C ALA A 6 -8.55 -14.22 20.35
N ALA A 7 -7.58 -15.02 19.90
CA ALA A 7 -6.17 -14.72 20.12
C ALA A 7 -5.74 -13.60 19.15
N VAL A 8 -5.04 -12.59 19.67
CA VAL A 8 -4.60 -11.44 18.89
C VAL A 8 -3.08 -11.35 18.92
N GLN A 9 -2.48 -11.39 17.73
CA GLN A 9 -1.06 -11.12 17.53
C GLN A 9 -0.90 -9.74 16.89
N ARG A 10 0.02 -8.93 17.41
CA ARG A 10 0.37 -7.61 16.87
C ARG A 10 1.83 -7.63 16.45
N LEU A 11 2.10 -7.21 15.22
CA LEU A 11 3.41 -7.29 14.60
C LEU A 11 3.74 -5.89 14.03
N PRO A 12 4.60 -5.11 14.70
CA PRO A 12 5.05 -3.82 14.18
C PRO A 12 6.09 -4.02 13.07
N ASP A 13 6.22 -3.04 12.18
CA ASP A 13 7.31 -2.89 11.20
C ASP A 13 7.58 -4.15 10.36
N VAL A 14 6.50 -4.78 9.88
CA VAL A 14 6.61 -5.99 9.06
C VAL A 14 6.92 -5.60 7.63
N ILE A 15 7.89 -6.27 7.01
CA ILE A 15 8.15 -6.15 5.58
C ILE A 15 7.67 -7.42 4.90
N LEU A 16 6.92 -7.26 3.81
CA LEU A 16 6.60 -8.37 2.90
C LEU A 16 7.09 -8.06 1.49
N THR A 17 7.45 -9.12 0.79
CA THR A 17 7.70 -9.11 -0.65
C THR A 17 7.10 -10.34 -1.29
N ALA A 18 6.61 -10.20 -2.51
CA ALA A 18 6.18 -11.33 -3.34
C ALA A 18 6.51 -11.05 -4.80
N PRO A 19 6.76 -12.09 -5.61
CA PRO A 19 6.73 -11.95 -7.06
C PRO A 19 5.40 -11.33 -7.51
N ALA A 20 5.43 -10.46 -8.53
CA ALA A 20 4.24 -9.83 -9.11
C ALA A 20 3.41 -10.82 -9.95
N ARG A 21 2.79 -11.79 -9.27
CA ARG A 21 1.82 -12.76 -9.82
C ARG A 21 0.42 -12.22 -9.60
N LEU A 22 -0.06 -11.42 -10.55
CA LEU A 22 -1.28 -10.62 -10.44
C LEU A 22 -2.50 -11.38 -10.98
N GLY A 23 -2.81 -12.54 -10.38
CA GLY A 23 -3.97 -13.35 -10.75
C GLY A 23 -4.01 -13.71 -12.24
N SER A 24 -5.17 -13.50 -12.86
CA SER A 24 -5.37 -13.71 -14.31
C SER A 24 -4.68 -12.64 -15.17
N ALA A 25 -4.31 -11.49 -14.59
CA ALA A 25 -3.70 -10.39 -15.33
C ALA A 25 -2.25 -10.69 -15.75
N GLY A 26 -1.59 -11.66 -15.12
CA GLY A 26 -0.29 -12.19 -15.56
C GLY A 26 0.77 -12.25 -14.46
N SER A 27 1.97 -12.68 -14.85
CA SER A 27 3.16 -12.68 -14.01
C SER A 27 4.21 -11.78 -14.66
N PHE A 28 4.83 -10.93 -13.86
CA PHE A 28 5.83 -9.96 -14.29
C PHE A 28 7.19 -10.25 -13.63
N PRO A 29 8.33 -9.88 -14.25
CA PRO A 29 9.67 -10.10 -13.70
C PRO A 29 10.02 -9.08 -12.58
N TYR A 30 9.03 -8.66 -11.81
CA TYR A 30 9.17 -7.69 -10.74
C TYR A 30 8.68 -8.27 -9.42
N ARG A 31 9.07 -7.63 -8.32
CA ARG A 31 8.59 -7.96 -6.98
C ARG A 31 7.77 -6.80 -6.43
N LEU A 32 6.65 -7.15 -5.83
CA LEU A 32 5.93 -6.24 -4.96
C LEU A 32 6.63 -6.18 -3.61
N PHE A 33 6.59 -5.00 -2.99
CA PHE A 33 7.20 -4.72 -1.70
C PHE A 33 6.28 -3.78 -0.91
N ALA A 34 6.14 -4.03 0.39
CA ALA A 34 5.54 -3.10 1.32
C ALA A 34 6.16 -3.27 2.71
N LYS A 35 6.35 -2.14 3.39
CA LYS A 35 6.59 -2.06 4.82
C LYS A 35 5.27 -1.66 5.49
N TYR A 36 4.85 -2.46 6.46
CA TYR A 36 3.62 -2.25 7.20
C TYR A 36 3.96 -1.71 8.58
N ASP A 37 3.39 -0.56 8.96
CA ASP A 37 3.53 0.01 10.31
C ASP A 37 3.13 -1.00 11.38
N ALA A 38 1.96 -1.64 11.23
CA ALA A 38 1.58 -2.79 12.04
C ALA A 38 0.60 -3.74 11.33
N LEU A 39 0.79 -5.03 11.56
CA LEU A 39 -0.15 -6.09 11.23
C LEU A 39 -0.79 -6.64 12.50
N VAL A 40 -2.10 -6.81 12.48
CA VAL A 40 -2.87 -7.42 13.57
C VAL A 40 -3.54 -8.68 13.05
N ILE A 41 -3.11 -9.84 13.56
CA ILE A 41 -3.67 -11.14 13.20
C ILE A 41 -4.62 -11.58 14.32
N ILE A 42 -5.88 -11.78 13.95
CA ILE A 42 -6.97 -12.16 14.86
C ILE A 42 -7.34 -13.60 14.54
N ALA A 43 -7.03 -14.52 15.45
CA ALA A 43 -7.42 -15.91 15.35
C ALA A 43 -8.71 -16.16 16.14
N SER A 44 -9.76 -16.56 15.45
CA SER A 44 -11.01 -16.98 16.07
C SER A 44 -10.90 -18.40 16.64
N PRO A 45 -11.81 -18.80 17.56
CA PRO A 45 -11.86 -20.17 18.08
C PRO A 45 -12.10 -21.25 17.00
N SER A 46 -12.68 -20.90 15.86
CA SER A 46 -12.88 -21.80 14.70
C SER A 46 -11.63 -21.95 13.82
N GLU A 47 -10.47 -21.52 14.32
CA GLU A 47 -9.18 -21.43 13.62
C GLU A 47 -9.13 -20.47 12.42
N GLU A 48 -10.23 -19.84 12.05
CA GLU A 48 -10.24 -18.80 11.02
C GLU A 48 -9.44 -17.59 11.49
N ARG A 49 -8.54 -17.09 10.64
CA ARG A 49 -7.75 -15.89 10.91
C ARG A 49 -8.19 -14.73 10.03
N ARG A 50 -8.22 -13.55 10.64
CA ARG A 50 -8.35 -12.28 9.94
C ARG A 50 -7.11 -11.43 10.15
N ALA A 51 -6.82 -10.58 9.19
CA ALA A 51 -5.71 -9.64 9.24
C ALA A 51 -6.24 -8.22 9.15
N ALA A 52 -5.82 -7.36 10.06
CA ALA A 52 -5.95 -5.93 9.93
C ALA A 52 -4.57 -5.34 9.69
N ILE A 53 -4.43 -4.63 8.58
CA ILE A 53 -3.28 -3.81 8.27
C ILE A 53 -3.55 -2.43 8.87
N LEU A 54 -2.70 -1.99 9.80
CA LEU A 54 -2.80 -0.69 10.43
C LEU A 54 -1.67 0.19 9.89
N ASP A 55 -2.03 1.39 9.46
CA ASP A 55 -1.11 2.43 9.00
C ASP A 55 -1.43 3.72 9.77
N TRP A 56 -0.43 4.32 10.41
CA TRP A 56 -0.59 5.56 11.16
C TRP A 56 -0.30 6.77 10.26
N LYS A 57 -1.11 7.81 10.42
CA LYS A 57 -1.03 9.06 9.68
C LYS A 57 -0.88 10.23 10.66
N THR A 58 0.20 11.00 10.52
CA THR A 58 0.71 11.99 11.50
C THR A 58 0.47 13.45 11.11
N GLY A 59 -0.17 13.66 9.98
CA GLY A 59 -0.54 14.94 9.42
C GLY A 59 -1.56 15.69 10.26
N ARG A 60 -1.59 16.99 10.02
CA ARG A 60 -2.38 17.95 10.80
C ARG A 60 -3.88 17.78 10.57
N ARG A 61 -4.28 17.20 9.44
CA ARG A 61 -5.67 17.01 9.04
C ARG A 61 -5.90 15.56 8.64
N LYS A 62 -7.07 15.03 9.02
CA LYS A 62 -7.49 13.71 8.56
C LYS A 62 -7.74 13.74 7.04
N THR A 63 -7.01 12.91 6.32
CA THR A 63 -7.23 12.69 4.89
C THR A 63 -8.63 12.09 4.64
N LYS A 64 -9.37 12.64 3.68
CA LYS A 64 -10.72 12.18 3.33
C LYS A 64 -10.69 10.75 2.80
N ARG A 65 -11.68 9.93 3.18
CA ARG A 65 -11.85 8.55 2.69
C ARG A 65 -11.73 8.41 1.17
N SER A 66 -12.37 9.30 0.41
CA SER A 66 -12.35 9.27 -1.07
C SER A 66 -10.98 9.56 -1.69
N LYS A 67 -10.07 10.21 -0.95
CA LYS A 67 -8.66 10.35 -1.35
C LYS A 67 -7.87 9.07 -1.01
N LEU A 68 -8.04 8.53 0.19
CA LEU A 68 -7.37 7.30 0.63
C LEU A 68 -7.69 6.11 -0.29
N GLU A 69 -8.93 5.97 -0.73
CA GLU A 69 -9.37 4.91 -1.65
C GLU A 69 -8.60 4.90 -2.98
N LYS A 70 -8.05 6.05 -3.38
CA LYS A 70 -7.27 6.21 -4.61
C LYS A 70 -5.77 6.01 -4.40
N LYS A 71 -5.28 5.98 -3.15
CA LYS A 71 -3.85 5.78 -2.87
C LYS A 71 -3.44 4.36 -3.29
N LEU A 72 -2.26 4.23 -3.89
CA LEU A 72 -1.65 2.93 -4.19
C LEU A 72 -1.52 2.07 -2.95
N GLN A 73 -1.21 2.66 -1.80
CA GLN A 73 -1.15 1.99 -0.50
C GLN A 73 -2.42 1.18 -0.20
N THR A 74 -3.62 1.75 -0.44
CA THR A 74 -4.91 1.06 -0.20
C THR A 74 -5.13 -0.16 -1.08
N ARG A 75 -4.39 -0.28 -2.20
CA ARG A 75 -4.45 -1.41 -3.13
C ARG A 75 -3.33 -2.41 -2.90
N VAL A 76 -2.09 -1.91 -2.92
CA VAL A 76 -0.87 -2.72 -2.84
C VAL A 76 -0.77 -3.44 -1.50
N TYR A 77 -1.10 -2.77 -0.38
CA TYR A 77 -0.90 -3.35 0.95
C TYR A 77 -1.79 -4.58 1.20
N PRO A 78 -3.13 -4.52 0.99
CA PRO A 78 -3.98 -5.71 1.09
C PRO A 78 -3.64 -6.78 0.06
N LEU A 79 -3.40 -6.41 -1.20
CA LEU A 79 -3.05 -7.35 -2.26
C LEU A 79 -1.77 -8.13 -1.92
N LEU A 80 -0.70 -7.42 -1.56
CA LEU A 80 0.57 -8.04 -1.19
C LEU A 80 0.44 -8.90 0.06
N PHE A 81 -0.36 -8.47 1.04
CA PHE A 81 -0.62 -9.29 2.22
C PHE A 81 -1.32 -10.61 1.85
N VAL A 82 -2.29 -10.59 0.94
CA VAL A 82 -2.92 -11.83 0.45
C VAL A 82 -1.89 -12.74 -0.25
N LEU A 83 -0.98 -12.17 -1.05
CA LEU A 83 0.04 -12.94 -1.76
C LEU A 83 1.14 -13.52 -0.86
N ALA A 84 1.54 -12.82 0.20
CA ALA A 84 2.71 -13.15 1.02
C ALA A 84 2.39 -13.52 2.48
N GLY A 85 1.13 -13.42 2.91
CA GLY A 85 0.73 -13.51 4.31
C GLY A 85 0.62 -14.94 4.88
N THR A 86 0.94 -15.98 4.11
CA THR A 86 0.74 -17.40 4.51
C THR A 86 1.41 -17.75 5.84
N GLN A 87 2.58 -17.16 6.13
CA GLN A 87 3.30 -17.34 7.39
C GLN A 87 2.48 -16.93 8.62
N PHE A 88 1.54 -15.99 8.46
CA PHE A 88 0.64 -15.55 9.53
C PHE A 88 -0.63 -16.39 9.64
N ASN A 89 -0.81 -17.39 8.77
CA ASN A 89 -1.97 -18.27 8.73
C ASN A 89 -1.62 -19.75 8.63
N LYS A 90 -0.66 -20.19 9.45
CA LYS A 90 -0.23 -21.61 9.54
C LYS A 90 0.16 -22.19 8.16
N GLY A 91 0.74 -21.36 7.28
CA GLY A 91 1.12 -21.74 5.92
C GLY A 91 -0.01 -21.74 4.89
N LYS A 92 -1.27 -21.42 5.29
CA LYS A 92 -2.40 -21.30 4.36
C LYS A 92 -2.54 -19.87 3.85
N PRO A 93 -2.97 -19.65 2.60
CA PRO A 93 -3.26 -18.30 2.11
C PRO A 93 -4.41 -17.67 2.89
N PHE A 94 -4.38 -16.34 3.01
CA PHE A 94 -5.56 -15.58 3.41
C PHE A 94 -6.49 -15.43 2.21
N LEU A 95 -7.80 -15.50 2.45
CA LEU A 95 -8.78 -15.03 1.47
C LEU A 95 -8.84 -13.50 1.52
N PRO A 96 -9.09 -12.81 0.40
CA PRO A 96 -9.22 -11.36 0.39
C PRO A 96 -10.25 -10.83 1.41
N ASP A 97 -11.37 -11.52 1.60
CA ASP A 97 -12.43 -11.15 2.58
C ASP A 97 -11.97 -11.20 4.05
N GLN A 98 -10.80 -11.77 4.32
CA GLN A 98 -10.21 -11.85 5.66
C GLN A 98 -9.28 -10.68 5.98
N VAL A 99 -9.07 -9.76 5.04
CA VAL A 99 -8.12 -8.66 5.15
C VAL A 99 -8.86 -7.32 5.23
N GLU A 100 -8.44 -6.45 6.14
CA GLU A 100 -8.88 -5.05 6.20
C GLU A 100 -7.69 -4.10 6.27
N MET A 101 -7.79 -2.96 5.58
CA MET A 101 -6.85 -1.83 5.71
C MET A 101 -7.45 -0.78 6.63
N ILE A 102 -6.67 -0.33 7.60
CA ILE A 102 -7.07 0.65 8.61
C ILE A 102 -6.07 1.80 8.61
N TYR A 103 -6.55 2.98 8.25
CA TYR A 103 -5.82 4.22 8.45
C TYR A 103 -6.19 4.83 9.81
N TRP A 104 -5.20 5.04 10.65
CA TRP A 104 -5.36 5.68 11.95
C TRP A 104 -4.70 7.06 11.96
N PHE A 105 -5.43 8.09 12.39
CA PHE A 105 -4.99 9.48 12.27
C PHE A 105 -4.71 10.08 13.65
N THR A 106 -3.50 10.60 13.85
CA THR A 106 -3.16 11.34 15.10
C THR A 106 -4.05 12.56 15.31
N ALA A 107 -4.47 13.24 14.23
CA ALA A 107 -5.39 14.37 14.28
C ALA A 107 -6.82 13.99 14.73
N GLN A 108 -7.25 12.74 14.50
CA GLN A 108 -8.56 12.23 14.90
C GLN A 108 -8.48 10.74 15.32
N PRO A 109 -7.89 10.42 16.48
CA PRO A 109 -7.57 9.04 16.90
C PRO A 109 -8.78 8.10 17.01
N ASP A 110 -9.94 8.66 17.37
CA ASP A 110 -11.17 7.90 17.59
C ASP A 110 -11.96 7.65 16.30
N GLN A 111 -11.48 8.15 15.15
CA GLN A 111 -12.17 8.07 13.86
C GLN A 111 -11.27 7.49 12.76
N PRO A 112 -10.79 6.24 12.88
CA PRO A 112 -10.01 5.61 11.82
C PRO A 112 -10.86 5.37 10.56
N GLU A 113 -10.20 5.36 9.40
CA GLU A 113 -10.83 4.93 8.15
C GLU A 113 -10.55 3.45 7.91
N ARG A 114 -11.60 2.68 7.62
CA ARG A 114 -11.52 1.24 7.39
C ARG A 114 -11.92 0.88 5.97
N PHE A 115 -11.12 0.06 5.31
CA PHE A 115 -11.38 -0.49 3.98
C PHE A 115 -11.38 -2.01 4.08
N MET A 116 -12.57 -2.60 4.01
CA MET A 116 -12.69 -4.05 3.91
C MET A 116 -12.24 -4.49 2.53
N TYR A 117 -11.35 -5.47 2.48
CA TYR A 117 -10.95 -6.09 1.23
C TYR A 117 -11.89 -7.25 0.90
N ASN A 118 -11.92 -7.66 -0.36
CA ASN A 118 -12.74 -8.76 -0.83
C ASN A 118 -12.20 -9.28 -2.17
N GLN A 119 -12.76 -10.40 -2.65
CA GLN A 119 -12.28 -11.03 -3.87
C GLN A 119 -12.39 -10.10 -5.10
N GLN A 120 -13.50 -9.36 -5.22
CA GLN A 120 -13.69 -8.42 -6.32
C GLN A 120 -12.59 -7.35 -6.34
N LYS A 121 -12.27 -6.76 -5.19
CA LYS A 121 -11.23 -5.73 -5.07
C LYS A 121 -9.84 -6.30 -5.36
N PHE A 122 -9.59 -7.55 -4.95
CA PHE A 122 -8.35 -8.27 -5.28
C PHE A 122 -8.16 -8.43 -6.79
N ASP A 123 -9.20 -8.83 -7.51
CA ASP A 123 -9.14 -9.01 -8.96
C ASP A 123 -8.94 -7.64 -9.67
N GLU A 124 -9.71 -6.62 -9.26
CA GLU A 124 -9.56 -5.25 -9.77
C GLU A 124 -8.16 -4.66 -9.52
N ASP A 125 -7.58 -4.90 -8.35
CA ASP A 125 -6.26 -4.39 -7.99
C ASP A 125 -5.15 -5.15 -8.73
N CYS A 126 -5.34 -6.45 -8.99
CA CYS A 126 -4.44 -7.22 -9.86
C CYS A 126 -4.42 -6.64 -11.30
N GLU A 127 -5.60 -6.39 -11.89
CA GLU A 127 -5.71 -5.80 -13.21
C GLU A 127 -5.11 -4.39 -13.27
N PHE A 128 -5.40 -3.56 -12.27
CA PHE A 128 -4.87 -2.21 -12.16
C PHE A 128 -3.34 -2.19 -12.11
N LEU A 129 -2.74 -2.98 -11.21
CA LEU A 129 -1.29 -3.04 -11.07
C LEU A 129 -0.62 -3.63 -12.31
N ALA A 130 -1.23 -4.63 -12.95
CA ALA A 130 -0.73 -5.19 -14.20
C ALA A 130 -0.77 -4.16 -15.34
N GLY A 131 -1.81 -3.31 -15.40
CA GLY A 131 -1.90 -2.19 -16.32
C GLY A 131 -0.78 -1.18 -16.09
N LEU A 132 -0.59 -0.77 -14.83
CA LEU A 132 0.46 0.18 -14.44
C LEU A 132 1.87 -0.34 -14.77
N ILE A 133 2.15 -1.61 -14.52
CA ILE A 133 3.44 -2.22 -14.86
C ILE A 133 3.68 -2.15 -16.38
N ARG A 134 2.69 -2.50 -17.20
CA ARG A 134 2.82 -2.44 -18.67
C ARG A 134 3.00 -1.02 -19.18
N GLU A 135 2.33 -0.05 -18.57
CA GLU A 135 2.50 1.37 -18.89
C GLU A 135 3.94 1.80 -18.61
N ILE A 136 4.49 1.44 -17.44
CA ILE A 136 5.88 1.71 -17.07
C ILE A 136 6.86 1.02 -18.04
N GLU A 137 6.64 -0.25 -18.39
CA GLU A 137 7.48 -0.99 -19.34
C GLU A 137 7.43 -0.38 -20.76
N ALA A 138 6.28 0.18 -21.16
CA ALA A 138 6.10 0.81 -22.46
C ALA A 138 6.75 2.20 -22.54
N CYS A 139 7.00 2.86 -21.40
CA CYS A 139 7.74 4.11 -21.36
C CYS A 139 9.23 3.86 -21.63
N SER A 140 9.66 4.02 -22.88
CA SER A 140 11.09 4.24 -23.18
C SER A 140 11.52 5.56 -22.55
N GLY A 141 12.54 5.54 -21.69
CA GLY A 141 12.94 6.65 -20.80
C GLY A 141 13.28 8.01 -21.43
N GLU A 142 13.05 8.20 -22.73
CA GLU A 142 13.20 9.47 -23.45
C GLU A 142 11.86 10.22 -23.61
N ASP A 143 10.70 9.56 -23.46
CA ASP A 143 9.36 10.14 -23.70
C ASP A 143 8.43 9.95 -22.49
N LEU A 144 8.83 10.38 -21.29
CA LEU A 144 7.91 10.53 -20.17
C LEU A 144 7.28 11.93 -20.24
N PRO A 145 6.06 12.08 -20.79
CA PRO A 145 5.44 13.39 -20.89
C PRO A 145 5.23 13.96 -19.48
N PRO A 146 5.52 15.25 -19.26
CA PRO A 146 5.22 15.87 -17.99
C PRO A 146 3.72 15.76 -17.71
N VAL A 147 3.37 15.37 -16.49
CA VAL A 147 1.99 15.34 -16.02
C VAL A 147 1.41 16.75 -16.20
N GLY A 148 0.27 16.87 -16.91
CA GLY A 148 -0.36 18.16 -17.19
C GLY A 148 -0.66 18.99 -15.94
N GLU A 149 -0.86 20.30 -16.11
CA GLU A 149 -1.12 21.23 -15.01
C GLU A 149 -2.25 20.75 -14.09
N GLY A 150 -1.94 20.57 -12.81
CA GLY A 150 -2.88 20.15 -11.76
C GLY A 150 -2.36 20.50 -10.37
N ASP A 151 -3.19 20.30 -9.35
CA ASP A 151 -2.93 20.71 -7.96
C ASP A 151 -1.58 20.20 -7.41
N ASN A 152 -1.11 19.04 -7.89
CA ASN A 152 0.15 18.42 -7.44
C ASN A 152 1.40 19.09 -8.05
N CYS A 153 1.27 19.80 -9.18
CA CYS A 153 2.40 20.47 -9.82
C CYS A 153 2.92 21.62 -8.95
N ALA A 154 2.04 22.36 -8.29
CA ALA A 154 2.39 23.49 -7.42
C ALA A 154 3.36 23.12 -6.28
N TRP A 155 3.44 21.84 -5.92
CA TRP A 155 4.23 21.33 -4.82
C TRP A 155 5.41 20.45 -5.26
N CYS A 156 5.56 20.22 -6.57
CA CYS A 156 6.64 19.40 -7.11
C CYS A 156 7.99 20.12 -6.94
N VAL A 157 8.93 19.50 -6.22
CA VAL A 157 10.31 20.04 -6.04
C VAL A 157 11.07 20.15 -7.36
N TYR A 158 10.74 19.29 -8.33
CA TYR A 158 11.30 19.30 -9.67
C TYR A 158 10.58 20.28 -10.62
N ARG A 159 9.62 21.08 -10.15
CA ARG A 159 8.86 22.00 -11.02
C ARG A 159 9.74 23.03 -11.74
N SER A 160 10.88 23.43 -11.17
CA SER A 160 11.84 24.31 -11.87
C SER A 160 12.63 23.61 -12.96
N PHE A 161 12.60 22.28 -13.01
CA PHE A 161 13.26 21.44 -14.00
C PHE A 161 12.27 20.76 -14.95
N CYS A 162 10.97 20.85 -14.69
CA CYS A 162 9.96 20.53 -15.69
C CYS A 162 9.77 21.76 -16.56
N ASP A 163 9.75 21.60 -17.88
CA ASP A 163 9.59 22.69 -18.86
C ASP A 163 8.23 23.44 -18.75
N GLN A 164 7.47 23.20 -17.67
CA GLN A 164 6.18 23.78 -17.33
C GLN A 164 6.23 24.72 -16.11
N GLY A 165 7.37 24.85 -15.40
CA GLY A 165 7.46 25.62 -14.17
C GLY A 165 8.68 26.52 -14.06
N THR A 166 8.50 27.68 -13.42
CA THR A 166 9.59 28.67 -13.21
C THR A 166 10.18 28.64 -11.81
N ARG A 167 9.58 27.87 -10.89
CA ARG A 167 9.99 27.76 -9.49
C ARG A 167 9.59 26.40 -8.92
N ALA A 168 10.49 25.79 -8.15
CA ALA A 168 10.20 24.62 -7.34
C ALA A 168 9.02 24.86 -6.39
N GLY A 169 8.19 23.83 -6.18
CA GLY A 169 7.08 23.90 -5.24
C GLY A 169 7.54 24.07 -3.78
N GLU A 170 6.74 24.76 -2.97
CA GLU A 170 7.01 24.94 -1.54
C GLU A 170 6.24 23.90 -0.72
N MET A 171 6.88 22.87 -0.16
CA MET A 171 6.21 21.79 0.61
C MET A 171 5.49 22.23 1.90
N ASN A 172 5.56 23.51 2.28
CA ASN A 172 5.09 24.02 3.57
C ASN A 172 3.57 23.88 3.83
N ASP A 173 2.74 23.79 2.78
CA ASP A 173 1.28 23.72 2.87
C ASP A 173 0.70 22.36 2.43
N MET A 174 1.55 21.41 2.02
CA MET A 174 1.10 20.03 1.86
C MET A 174 0.80 19.47 3.24
N ASP A 175 -0.32 18.76 3.41
CA ASP A 175 -0.42 17.84 4.55
C ASP A 175 0.80 16.91 4.41
N LEU A 176 1.80 17.06 5.29
CA LEU A 176 3.12 16.40 5.29
C LEU A 176 3.08 14.85 5.21
N GLU A 177 1.90 14.26 5.02
CA GLU A 177 1.59 12.83 4.83
C GLU A 177 1.57 12.40 3.35
N ASP A 178 1.57 13.34 2.41
CA ASP A 178 1.71 13.02 0.97
C ASP A 178 3.20 12.92 0.55
N GLU A 179 4.14 13.17 1.47
CA GLU A 179 5.49 12.64 1.39
C GLU A 179 5.43 11.12 1.61
N GLU A 180 5.69 10.35 0.55
CA GLU A 180 5.99 8.93 0.71
C GLU A 180 7.22 8.80 1.61
N GLU A 181 7.15 7.94 2.64
CA GLU A 181 8.29 7.70 3.54
C GLU A 181 9.55 7.43 2.72
N ASP A 182 10.65 8.12 3.06
CA ASP A 182 11.94 7.97 2.40
C ASP A 182 12.34 6.49 2.47
N PHE A 183 12.24 5.80 1.34
CA PHE A 183 12.52 4.37 1.22
C PHE A 183 14.03 4.14 1.34
N ASP A 184 14.56 4.04 2.57
CA ASP A 184 15.91 3.53 2.82
C ASP A 184 15.92 2.01 2.58
N PHE A 185 15.79 1.63 1.31
CA PHE A 185 15.73 0.26 0.85
C PHE A 185 17.12 -0.22 0.44
N ASP A 186 17.71 -1.03 1.30
CA ASP A 186 18.96 -1.72 1.03
C ASP A 186 18.70 -2.99 0.22
N PHE A 187 18.86 -2.90 -1.11
CA PHE A 187 18.69 -4.01 -2.05
C PHE A 187 19.52 -5.26 -1.69
N GLU A 188 20.59 -5.12 -0.91
CA GLU A 188 21.46 -6.23 -0.49
C GLU A 188 20.83 -7.11 0.61
N LYS A 189 19.77 -6.66 1.29
CA LYS A 189 19.11 -7.40 2.39
C LYS A 189 17.97 -8.32 1.95
N ILE A 190 17.69 -8.42 0.65
CA ILE A 190 16.71 -9.40 0.15
C ILE A 190 17.41 -10.75 0.09
N ASP A 191 17.19 -11.60 1.09
CA ASP A 191 17.54 -13.01 0.99
C ASP A 191 16.84 -13.60 -0.25
N GLU A 192 17.65 -14.12 -1.17
CA GLU A 192 17.23 -14.87 -2.33
C GLU A 192 16.51 -16.14 -1.83
N ILE A 193 15.18 -16.09 -1.67
CA ILE A 193 14.39 -17.29 -1.45
C ILE A 193 14.25 -17.97 -2.81
N SER A 194 15.24 -18.82 -3.12
CA SER A 194 15.19 -19.81 -4.19
C SER A 194 13.93 -20.67 -4.00
N GLY A 195 13.03 -20.62 -4.98
CA GLY A 195 11.92 -21.55 -5.16
C GLY A 195 12.14 -22.40 -6.39
#